data_AF-A0A0B2VZK9-F1
#
_entry.id   AF-A0A0B2VZK9-F1
#
_cell.length_a   1.000
_cell.length_b   1.000
_cell.length_c   1.000
_cell.angle_alpha   90.00
_cell.angle_beta   90.00
_cell.angle_gamma   90.00
#
_symmetry.space_group_name_H-M   'P 1'
#
loop_
_entity.id
_entity.type
_entity.pdbx_description
1 polymer ?
#
loop_
_entity_poly.entity_id
_entity_poly.type
_entity_poly.pdbx_seq_one_letter_code
_entity_poly.pdbx_strand_id
1 'polypeptide(L)'
;MFNVLFSLAKDGSSQSPCASPGNSSRDHLINTVYKQHRLRQRILEPYRRIKNALKKMQDEYAQSKEDNLFARYMRMQHMIHEVTILEKQYWQLLDVPGPGASEPATDYVRRVMEILDDVKAMPQRTGIAGLLNSTFNVDRTRDATLFESIKKMSTSELRKECDQMYLDLYKLIKKYLGLRKIVKDLYSEYRASRFLPMVPRYALLKTMIKNVLRAPEFAEVCHESTE
;
A
#
# COMPACT_ATOMS: atom_id res chain seq x y z
N MET A 1 14.19 27.26 25.47
CA MET A 1 14.00 26.13 26.39
C MET A 1 12.91 25.22 25.85
N PHE A 2 13.25 24.17 25.12
CA PHE A 2 12.37 23.01 24.90
C PHE A 2 13.24 21.79 24.64
N ASN A 3 13.55 21.07 25.72
CA ASN A 3 14.12 19.74 25.71
C ASN A 3 13.03 18.75 25.29
N VAL A 4 13.05 18.28 24.04
CA VAL A 4 12.25 17.12 23.58
C VAL A 4 13.12 16.21 22.71
N LEU A 5 14.35 15.93 23.17
CA LEU A 5 15.27 15.04 22.45
C LEU A 5 15.71 13.80 23.24
N PHE A 6 15.18 13.53 24.43
CA PHE A 6 15.50 12.29 25.15
C PHE A 6 14.29 11.78 25.94
N SER A 7 13.48 10.93 25.31
CA SER A 7 12.56 10.00 25.99
C SER A 7 12.27 8.77 25.12
N LEU A 8 13.31 8.24 24.47
CA LEU A 8 13.29 6.93 23.79
C LEU A 8 14.01 5.84 24.61
N ALA A 9 14.26 6.11 25.88
CA ALA A 9 14.82 5.14 26.83
C ALA A 9 13.94 5.13 28.09
N LYS A 10 12.78 4.48 28.00
CA LYS A 10 12.10 3.98 29.19
C LYS A 10 11.30 2.73 28.84
N ASP A 11 11.96 1.61 29.05
CA ASP A 11 11.43 0.29 29.39
C ASP A 11 9.90 0.16 29.35
N GLY A 12 9.40 -0.23 28.19
CA GLY A 12 8.23 -1.08 28.08
C GLY A 12 8.72 -2.36 27.42
N SER A 13 8.70 -3.47 28.16
CA SER A 13 8.86 -4.83 27.63
C SER A 13 7.89 -5.03 26.47
N SER A 14 8.32 -4.72 25.25
CA SER A 14 7.71 -5.22 24.04
C SER A 14 8.09 -6.69 23.97
N GLN A 15 7.33 -7.52 24.70
CA GLN A 15 7.29 -8.95 24.42
C GLN A 15 7.17 -9.09 22.91
N SER A 16 8.19 -9.70 22.28
CA SER A 16 8.08 -10.09 20.88
C SER A 16 6.77 -10.89 20.76
N PRO A 17 5.87 -10.54 19.81
CA PRO A 17 4.61 -11.26 19.63
C PRO A 17 4.80 -12.77 19.48
N CYS A 18 6.00 -13.18 19.07
CA CYS A 18 6.38 -14.55 18.77
C CYS A 18 7.23 -15.20 19.91
N ALA A 19 7.43 -14.51 21.05
CA ALA A 19 8.30 -14.94 22.16
C ALA A 19 7.60 -15.55 23.39
N SER A 20 6.27 -15.66 23.42
CA SER A 20 5.58 -16.31 24.55
C SER A 20 5.88 -17.83 24.61
N PRO A 21 6.50 -18.35 25.70
CA PRO A 21 6.95 -19.75 25.76
C PRO A 21 5.83 -20.79 25.93
N GLY A 22 4.57 -20.35 26.06
CA GLY A 22 3.48 -21.20 26.55
C GLY A 22 2.51 -21.77 25.51
N ASN A 23 2.50 -21.32 24.24
CA ASN A 23 1.49 -21.80 23.27
C ASN A 23 1.80 -21.64 21.77
N SER A 24 2.98 -21.18 21.34
CA SER A 24 3.32 -21.12 19.91
C SER A 24 4.06 -22.38 19.47
N SER A 25 3.30 -23.45 19.19
CA SER A 25 3.83 -24.61 18.44
C SER A 25 4.58 -24.10 17.20
N ARG A 26 5.66 -24.79 16.80
CA ARG A 26 6.40 -24.48 15.57
C ARG A 26 5.45 -24.31 14.37
N ASP A 27 4.37 -25.08 14.32
CA ASP A 27 3.34 -25.00 13.28
C ASP A 27 2.58 -23.66 13.29
N HIS A 28 2.34 -23.09 14.47
CA HIS A 28 1.72 -21.77 14.62
C HIS A 28 2.63 -20.66 14.09
N LEU A 29 3.95 -20.77 14.33
CA LEU A 29 4.94 -19.83 13.79
C LEU A 29 5.00 -19.93 12.26
N ILE A 30 5.06 -21.14 11.71
CA ILE A 30 5.05 -21.38 10.26
C ILE A 30 3.80 -20.74 9.63
N ASN A 31 2.61 -20.99 10.20
CA ASN A 31 1.37 -20.44 9.69
C ASN A 31 1.34 -18.90 9.76
N THR A 32 1.81 -18.32 10.86
CA THR A 32 1.87 -16.87 11.04
C THR A 32 2.79 -16.21 10.01
N VAL A 33 4.02 -16.72 9.87
CA VAL A 33 5.00 -16.20 8.89
C VAL A 33 4.47 -16.35 7.46
N TYR A 34 3.85 -17.49 7.13
CA TYR A 34 3.20 -17.70 5.84
C TYR A 34 2.11 -16.64 5.56
N LYS A 35 1.22 -16.40 6.53
CA LYS A 35 0.19 -15.35 6.42
C LYS A 35 0.78 -13.95 6.25
N GLN A 36 1.86 -13.64 6.97
CA GLN A 36 2.56 -12.35 6.85
C GLN A 36 3.13 -12.15 5.43
N HIS A 37 3.82 -13.15 4.87
CA HIS A 37 4.31 -13.06 3.49
C HIS A 37 3.18 -12.91 2.48
N ARG A 38 2.09 -13.65 2.65
CA ARG A 38 0.91 -13.54 1.77
C ARG A 38 0.28 -12.15 1.85
N LEU A 39 0.14 -11.60 3.07
CA LEU A 39 -0.34 -10.23 3.27
C LEU A 39 0.58 -9.21 2.57
N ARG A 40 1.90 -9.36 2.74
CA ARG A 40 2.89 -8.49 2.09
C ARG A 40 2.68 -8.45 0.58
N GLN A 41 2.60 -9.60 -0.07
CA GLN A 41 2.38 -9.68 -1.52
C GLN A 41 1.06 -9.02 -1.94
N ARG A 42 0.00 -9.26 -1.16
CA ARG A 42 -1.33 -8.70 -1.45
C ARG A 42 -1.36 -7.18 -1.38
N ILE A 43 -0.62 -6.55 -0.48
CA ILE A 43 -0.52 -5.08 -0.37
C ILE A 43 0.48 -4.51 -1.38
N LEU A 44 1.55 -5.24 -1.67
CA LEU A 44 2.64 -4.76 -2.52
C LEU A 44 2.16 -4.44 -3.94
N GLU A 45 1.28 -5.26 -4.52
CA GLU A 45 0.72 -5.05 -5.85
C GLU A 45 -0.08 -3.73 -5.98
N PRO A 46 -1.13 -3.47 -5.17
CA PRO A 46 -1.85 -2.20 -5.24
C PRO A 46 -0.99 -1.01 -4.83
N TYR A 47 -0.03 -1.19 -3.90
CA TYR A 47 0.96 -0.17 -3.58
C TYR A 47 1.79 0.23 -4.80
N ARG A 48 2.40 -0.74 -5.50
CA ARG A 48 3.19 -0.51 -6.71
C ARG A 48 2.34 0.15 -7.80
N ARG A 49 1.09 -0.27 -7.98
CA ARG A 49 0.17 0.31 -8.96
C ARG A 49 -0.04 1.81 -8.72
N ILE A 50 -0.37 2.20 -7.49
CA ILE A 50 -0.56 3.63 -7.17
C ILE A 50 0.76 4.38 -7.32
N LYS A 51 1.86 3.87 -6.75
CA LYS A 51 3.19 4.49 -6.83
C LYS A 51 3.60 4.76 -8.27
N ASN A 52 3.45 3.78 -9.15
CA ASN A 52 3.83 3.89 -10.56
C ASN A 52 2.95 4.90 -11.32
N ALA A 53 1.65 4.95 -11.04
CA ALA A 53 0.77 5.95 -11.63
C ALA A 53 1.13 7.38 -11.20
N LEU A 54 1.47 7.58 -9.92
CA LEU A 54 1.93 8.87 -9.40
C LEU A 54 3.30 9.27 -9.97
N LYS A 55 4.24 8.33 -10.11
CA LYS A 55 5.52 8.56 -10.81
C LYS A 55 5.31 8.96 -12.27
N LYS A 56 4.47 8.22 -13.01
CA LYS A 56 4.12 8.57 -14.39
C LYS A 56 3.56 9.99 -14.50
N MET A 57 2.65 10.38 -13.58
CA MET A 57 2.15 11.75 -13.50
C MET A 57 3.26 12.77 -13.26
N GLN A 58 4.23 12.49 -12.38
CA GLN A 58 5.37 13.37 -12.13
C GLN A 58 6.20 13.59 -13.40
N ASP A 59 6.54 12.51 -14.10
CA ASP A 59 7.35 12.54 -15.31
C ASP A 59 6.64 13.28 -16.44
N GLU A 60 5.37 12.95 -16.70
CA GLU A 60 4.54 13.62 -17.72
C GLU A 60 4.34 15.10 -17.38
N TYR A 61 4.17 15.46 -16.11
CA TYR A 61 4.03 16.86 -15.70
C TYR A 61 5.32 17.65 -15.90
N ALA A 62 6.48 17.03 -15.65
CA ALA A 62 7.78 17.63 -15.93
C ALA A 62 7.96 17.90 -17.43
N GLN A 63 7.57 16.95 -18.28
CA GLN A 63 7.63 17.06 -19.75
C GLN A 63 6.63 18.07 -20.31
N SER A 64 5.47 18.26 -19.65
CA SER A 64 4.43 19.18 -20.11
C SER A 64 4.79 20.67 -20.07
N LYS A 65 5.98 21.03 -19.57
CA LYS A 65 6.41 22.43 -19.44
C LYS A 65 6.62 23.11 -20.78
N GLU A 66 7.01 22.36 -21.80
CA GLU A 66 7.27 22.84 -23.16
C GLU A 66 6.00 22.95 -24.02
N ASP A 67 4.86 22.47 -23.52
CA ASP A 67 3.61 22.50 -24.27
C ASP A 67 2.97 23.90 -24.26
N ASN A 68 2.26 24.22 -25.36
CA ASN A 68 1.33 25.35 -25.36
C ASN A 68 0.20 25.16 -24.32
N LEU A 69 -0.44 26.26 -23.92
CA LEU A 69 -1.38 26.27 -22.79
C LEU A 69 -2.58 25.31 -22.98
N PHE A 70 -3.11 25.17 -24.20
CA PHE A 70 -4.22 24.27 -24.50
C PHE A 70 -3.78 22.79 -24.43
N ALA A 71 -2.67 22.44 -25.08
CA ALA A 71 -2.12 21.09 -25.02
C ALA A 71 -1.77 20.68 -23.58
N ARG A 72 -1.16 21.59 -22.83
CA ARG A 72 -0.82 21.39 -21.42
C ARG A 72 -2.06 21.17 -20.56
N TYR A 73 -3.11 21.96 -20.78
CA TYR A 73 -4.39 21.77 -20.09
C TYR A 73 -4.94 20.36 -20.30
N MET A 74 -5.02 19.90 -21.56
CA MET A 74 -5.52 18.58 -21.91
C MET A 74 -4.65 17.46 -21.30
N ARG A 75 -3.32 17.61 -21.33
CA ARG A 75 -2.40 16.65 -20.68
C ARG A 75 -2.58 16.61 -19.17
N MET A 76 -2.76 17.74 -18.50
CA MET A 76 -3.04 17.75 -17.05
C MET A 76 -4.34 17.05 -16.70
N GLN A 77 -5.39 17.24 -17.50
CA GLN A 77 -6.64 16.48 -17.32
C GLN A 77 -6.41 14.98 -17.48
N HIS A 78 -5.64 14.57 -18.49
CA HIS A 78 -5.32 13.17 -18.74
C HIS A 78 -4.52 12.54 -17.59
N MET A 79 -3.42 13.19 -17.16
CA MET A 79 -2.60 12.75 -16.02
C MET A 79 -3.44 12.51 -14.76
N ILE A 80 -4.28 13.48 -14.40
CA ILE A 80 -5.16 13.37 -13.24
C ILE A 80 -6.20 12.25 -13.45
N HIS A 81 -6.73 12.10 -14.66
CA HIS A 81 -7.67 11.02 -14.96
C HIS A 81 -7.06 9.63 -14.76
N GLU A 82 -5.85 9.40 -15.27
CA GLU A 82 -5.12 8.12 -15.17
C GLU A 82 -4.85 7.71 -13.71
N VAL A 83 -4.60 8.67 -12.82
CA VAL A 83 -4.44 8.37 -11.39
C VAL A 83 -5.80 8.16 -10.72
N THR A 84 -6.78 9.01 -11.02
CA THR A 84 -8.08 8.99 -10.34
C THR A 84 -8.99 7.84 -10.77
N ILE A 85 -8.74 7.21 -11.92
CA ILE A 85 -9.46 5.98 -12.31
C ILE A 85 -9.15 4.80 -11.39
N LEU A 86 -7.98 4.80 -10.74
CA LEU A 86 -7.60 3.78 -9.76
C LEU A 86 -8.58 3.76 -8.56
N GLU A 87 -9.10 4.92 -8.15
CA GLU A 87 -10.10 5.00 -7.08
C GLU A 87 -11.44 4.38 -7.49
N LYS A 88 -11.81 4.50 -8.77
CA LYS A 88 -13.02 3.85 -9.31
C LYS A 88 -12.86 2.35 -9.45
N GLN A 89 -11.64 1.87 -9.65
CA GLN A 89 -11.28 0.45 -9.68
C GLN A 89 -11.08 -0.08 -8.26
N TYR A 90 -12.01 0.22 -7.35
CA TYR A 90 -11.92 -0.11 -5.92
C TYR A 90 -11.66 -1.61 -5.66
N TRP A 91 -12.07 -2.51 -6.57
CA TRP A 91 -11.79 -3.95 -6.46
C TRP A 91 -10.31 -4.32 -6.65
N GLN A 92 -9.51 -3.42 -7.23
CA GLN A 92 -8.07 -3.57 -7.38
C GLN A 92 -7.26 -2.96 -6.23
N LEU A 93 -7.91 -2.18 -5.36
CA LEU A 93 -7.30 -1.55 -4.20
C LEU A 93 -7.82 -2.23 -2.93
N LEU A 94 -6.97 -2.37 -1.91
CA LEU A 94 -7.36 -2.97 -0.64
C LEU A 94 -8.01 -1.94 0.27
N ASP A 95 -9.14 -2.29 0.86
CA ASP A 95 -9.73 -1.50 1.93
C ASP A 95 -9.13 -1.87 3.29
N VAL A 96 -8.03 -1.20 3.62
CA VAL A 96 -7.33 -1.39 4.88
C VAL A 96 -7.73 -0.27 5.85
N PRO A 97 -8.21 -0.59 7.07
CA PRO A 97 -8.52 0.43 8.08
C PRO A 97 -7.24 1.10 8.55
N GLY A 98 -7.30 2.37 8.98
CA GLY A 98 -6.14 3.03 9.60
C GLY A 98 -5.81 2.48 11.01
N PRO A 99 -4.61 2.77 11.53
CA PRO A 99 -4.25 2.44 12.91
C PRO A 99 -5.15 3.16 13.92
N GLY A 100 -5.50 2.49 15.01
CA GLY A 100 -6.17 3.13 16.14
C GLY A 100 -5.26 4.15 16.85
N ALA A 101 -5.85 5.11 17.56
CA ALA A 101 -5.12 6.25 18.16
C ALA A 101 -3.98 5.86 19.13
N SER A 102 -4.05 4.68 19.75
CA SER A 102 -3.02 4.14 20.65
C SER A 102 -2.75 2.64 20.39
N GLU A 103 -3.07 2.16 19.18
CA GLU A 103 -2.88 0.76 18.82
C GLU A 103 -1.39 0.50 18.54
N PRO A 104 -0.76 -0.50 19.18
CA PRO A 104 0.63 -0.83 18.89
C PRO A 104 0.75 -1.42 17.48
N ALA A 105 1.87 -1.16 16.81
CA ALA A 105 2.07 -1.53 15.40
C ALA A 105 1.84 -3.02 15.10
N THR A 106 2.22 -3.90 16.03
CA THR A 106 2.04 -5.35 15.92
C THR A 106 0.58 -5.76 15.95
N ASP A 107 -0.22 -5.15 16.82
CA ASP A 107 -1.64 -5.46 16.95
C ASP A 107 -2.42 -4.93 15.75
N TYR A 108 -2.04 -3.74 15.27
CA TYR A 108 -2.57 -3.20 14.02
C TYR A 108 -2.34 -4.13 12.83
N VAL A 109 -1.11 -4.63 12.66
CA VAL A 109 -0.80 -5.59 11.58
C VAL A 109 -1.59 -6.89 11.75
N ARG A 110 -1.72 -7.41 12.98
CA ARG A 110 -2.54 -8.61 13.25
C ARG A 110 -4.00 -8.40 12.84
N ARG A 111 -4.60 -7.26 13.22
CA ARG A 111 -5.97 -6.89 12.82
C ARG A 111 -6.14 -6.81 11.31
N VAL A 112 -5.16 -6.22 10.61
CA VAL A 112 -5.17 -6.16 9.13
C VAL A 112 -5.04 -7.55 8.51
N MET A 113 -4.21 -8.44 9.09
CA MET A 113 -4.08 -9.83 8.65
C MET A 113 -5.42 -10.58 8.77
N GLU A 114 -6.12 -10.43 9.89
CA GLU A 114 -7.42 -11.07 10.13
C GLU A 114 -8.47 -10.60 9.13
N ILE A 115 -8.64 -9.29 8.97
CA ILE A 115 -9.60 -8.69 8.03
C ILE A 115 -9.35 -9.20 6.60
N LEU A 116 -8.09 -9.22 6.17
CA LEU A 116 -7.76 -9.63 4.80
C LEU A 116 -7.78 -11.15 4.61
N ASP A 117 -7.53 -11.94 5.64
CA ASP A 117 -7.72 -13.39 5.56
C ASP A 117 -9.19 -13.76 5.33
N ASP A 118 -10.14 -13.07 5.97
CA ASP A 118 -11.58 -13.31 5.82
C ASP A 118 -12.13 -12.93 4.44
N VAL A 119 -11.51 -11.97 3.74
CA VAL A 119 -11.89 -11.58 2.37
C VAL A 119 -11.67 -12.72 1.35
N LYS A 120 -11.06 -13.86 1.73
CA LYS A 120 -11.12 -15.11 0.94
C LYS A 120 -12.54 -15.63 0.72
N ALA A 121 -13.54 -15.13 1.44
CA ALA A 121 -14.95 -15.47 1.27
C ALA A 121 -15.73 -14.61 0.24
N MET A 122 -15.07 -13.73 -0.53
CA MET A 122 -15.75 -12.99 -1.60
C MET A 122 -15.91 -13.91 -2.84
N PRO A 123 -17.10 -13.99 -3.48
CA PRO A 123 -17.39 -15.04 -4.46
C PRO A 123 -16.48 -14.95 -5.69
N GLN A 124 -16.07 -16.13 -6.16
CA GLN A 124 -15.40 -16.31 -7.45
C GLN A 124 -16.22 -15.64 -8.55
N ARG A 125 -15.59 -14.74 -9.32
CA ARG A 125 -16.23 -14.10 -10.46
C ARG A 125 -16.18 -15.04 -11.67
N THR A 126 -17.32 -15.63 -12.02
CA THR A 126 -17.55 -16.37 -13.26
C THR A 126 -17.54 -15.42 -14.47
N GLY A 127 -16.90 -15.83 -15.57
CA GLY A 127 -16.82 -15.10 -16.85
C GLY A 127 -15.42 -15.13 -17.49
N ILE A 128 -15.15 -14.26 -18.47
CA ILE A 128 -13.83 -14.11 -19.13
C ILE A 128 -12.71 -13.81 -18.10
N ALA A 129 -13.07 -13.19 -16.97
CA ALA A 129 -12.18 -13.03 -15.81
C ALA A 129 -11.71 -14.36 -15.18
N GLY A 130 -12.46 -15.45 -15.34
CA GLY A 130 -12.10 -16.80 -14.94
C GLY A 130 -11.19 -17.53 -15.93
N LEU A 131 -10.98 -17.01 -17.15
CA LEU A 131 -9.98 -17.54 -18.10
C LEU A 131 -8.57 -16.97 -17.84
N LEU A 132 -8.46 -15.87 -17.09
CA LEU A 132 -7.19 -15.41 -16.51
C LEU A 132 -6.69 -16.33 -15.38
N ASN A 133 -7.40 -17.43 -15.09
CA ASN A 133 -7.06 -18.43 -14.06
C ASN A 133 -5.71 -19.13 -14.25
N SER A 134 -5.02 -18.92 -15.37
CA SER A 134 -3.60 -19.30 -15.54
C SER A 134 -2.69 -18.63 -14.49
N THR A 135 -3.05 -17.47 -13.95
CA THR A 135 -2.34 -16.87 -12.79
C THR A 135 -2.64 -17.58 -11.46
N PHE A 136 -3.79 -18.21 -11.28
CA PHE A 136 -4.14 -18.88 -10.01
C PHE A 136 -3.37 -20.19 -9.80
N ASN A 137 -3.02 -20.92 -10.86
CA ASN A 137 -2.11 -22.06 -10.75
C ASN A 137 -0.69 -21.61 -10.40
N VAL A 138 -0.26 -20.47 -10.92
CA VAL A 138 1.03 -19.85 -10.56
C VAL A 138 1.01 -19.40 -9.10
N ASP A 139 -0.06 -18.78 -8.63
CA ASP A 139 -0.20 -18.34 -7.23
C ASP A 139 -0.27 -19.52 -6.26
N ARG A 140 -0.97 -20.61 -6.61
CA ARG A 140 -0.96 -21.86 -5.81
C ARG A 140 0.42 -22.50 -5.75
N THR A 141 1.15 -22.50 -6.86
CA THR A 141 2.51 -23.05 -6.92
C THR A 141 3.48 -22.17 -6.13
N ARG A 142 3.36 -20.85 -6.25
CA ARG A 142 4.13 -19.87 -5.45
C ARG A 142 3.83 -20.01 -3.96
N ASP A 143 2.57 -20.09 -3.59
CA ASP A 143 2.13 -20.29 -2.21
C ASP A 143 2.67 -21.62 -1.64
N ALA A 144 2.64 -22.70 -2.42
CA ALA A 144 3.20 -23.99 -2.01
C ALA A 144 4.74 -23.92 -1.85
N THR A 145 5.45 -23.29 -2.79
CA THR A 145 6.91 -23.12 -2.69
C THR A 145 7.32 -22.22 -1.52
N LEU A 146 6.55 -21.16 -1.26
CA LEU A 146 6.73 -20.26 -0.13
C LEU A 146 6.54 -21.03 1.18
N PHE A 147 5.44 -21.79 1.29
CA PHE A 147 5.14 -22.57 2.47
C PHE A 147 6.22 -23.63 2.76
N GLU A 148 6.68 -24.35 1.73
CA GLU A 148 7.77 -25.31 1.85
C GLU A 148 9.11 -24.65 2.23
N SER A 149 9.39 -23.45 1.71
CA SER A 149 10.57 -22.66 2.10
C SER A 149 10.53 -22.30 3.58
N ILE A 150 9.39 -21.77 4.06
CA ILE A 150 9.18 -21.40 5.47
C ILE A 150 9.30 -22.63 6.38
N LYS A 151 8.76 -23.78 5.95
CA LYS A 151 8.82 -25.03 6.71
C LYS A 151 10.25 -25.54 6.92
N LYS A 152 11.18 -25.23 6.01
CA LYS A 152 12.60 -25.58 6.11
C LYS A 152 13.37 -24.70 7.09
N MET A 153 12.85 -23.53 7.46
CA MET A 153 13.49 -22.63 8.43
C MET A 153 13.50 -23.24 9.84
N SER A 154 14.57 -23.01 10.59
CA SER A 154 14.65 -23.35 12.01
C SER A 154 13.68 -22.50 12.84
N THR A 155 13.34 -22.95 14.05
CA THR A 155 12.40 -22.22 14.92
C THR A 155 12.95 -20.84 15.34
N SER A 156 14.28 -20.70 15.46
CA SER A 156 14.92 -19.41 15.76
C SER A 156 14.86 -18.45 14.56
N GLU A 157 15.05 -18.94 13.34
CA GLU A 157 14.88 -18.16 12.11
C GLU A 157 13.42 -17.71 11.94
N LEU A 158 12.46 -18.62 12.15
CA LEU A 158 11.03 -18.30 12.08
C LEU A 158 10.64 -17.18 13.03
N ARG A 159 11.18 -17.15 14.26
CA ARG A 159 10.89 -16.08 15.23
C ARG A 159 11.46 -14.73 14.76
N LYS A 160 12.70 -14.73 14.26
CA LYS A 160 13.33 -13.51 13.71
C LYS A 160 12.56 -12.97 12.51
N GLU A 161 12.16 -13.85 11.58
CA GLU A 161 11.37 -13.48 10.40
C GLU A 161 10.00 -12.94 10.82
N CYS A 162 9.32 -13.59 11.78
CA CYS A 162 8.04 -13.17 12.34
C CYS A 162 8.08 -11.73 12.85
N ASP A 163 9.08 -11.40 13.67
CA ASP A 163 9.27 -10.07 14.25
C ASP A 163 9.63 -9.02 13.18
N GLN A 164 10.52 -9.35 12.26
CA GLN A 164 10.90 -8.46 11.16
C GLN A 164 9.72 -8.16 10.24
N MET A 165 8.92 -9.18 9.90
CA MET A 165 7.76 -9.03 9.03
C MET A 165 6.66 -8.16 9.63
N TYR A 166 6.46 -8.17 10.95
CA TYR A 166 5.53 -7.21 11.58
C TYR A 166 5.94 -5.76 11.33
N LEU A 167 7.23 -5.44 11.48
CA LEU A 167 7.75 -4.08 11.26
C LEU A 167 7.66 -3.68 9.78
N ASP A 168 8.05 -4.57 8.88
CA ASP A 168 8.01 -4.34 7.44
C ASP A 168 6.58 -4.15 6.93
N LEU A 169 5.65 -5.01 7.35
CA LEU A 169 4.24 -4.92 7.01
C LEU A 169 3.64 -3.61 7.50
N TYR A 170 3.95 -3.20 8.74
CA TYR A 170 3.49 -1.92 9.27
C TYR A 170 3.93 -0.74 8.38
N LYS A 171 5.22 -0.69 8.02
CA LYS A 171 5.78 0.35 7.13
C LYS A 171 5.11 0.33 5.76
N LEU A 172 4.94 -0.85 5.16
CA LEU A 172 4.32 -1.03 3.85
C LEU A 172 2.85 -0.58 3.86
N ILE A 173 2.07 -1.01 4.87
CA ILE A 173 0.67 -0.60 5.03
C ILE A 173 0.57 0.91 5.19
N LYS A 174 1.43 1.53 6.00
CA LYS A 174 1.43 2.98 6.20
C LYS A 174 1.70 3.73 4.90
N LYS A 175 2.70 3.32 4.12
CA LYS A 175 2.99 3.89 2.80
C LYS A 175 1.80 3.72 1.85
N TYR A 176 1.24 2.52 1.78
CA TYR A 176 0.06 2.23 0.96
C TYR A 176 -1.12 3.15 1.30
N LEU A 177 -1.45 3.29 2.59
CA LEU A 177 -2.54 4.16 3.04
C LEU A 177 -2.29 5.63 2.73
N GLY A 178 -1.04 6.10 2.88
CA GLY A 178 -0.64 7.45 2.50
C GLY A 178 -0.88 7.73 1.01
N LEU A 179 -0.40 6.84 0.13
CA LEU A 179 -0.64 6.97 -1.30
C LEU A 179 -2.12 6.87 -1.66
N ARG A 180 -2.88 5.98 -1.00
CA ARG A 180 -4.32 5.83 -1.23
C ARG A 180 -5.09 7.10 -0.84
N LYS A 181 -4.67 7.77 0.22
CA LYS A 181 -5.24 9.06 0.62
C LYS A 181 -5.01 10.13 -0.46
N ILE A 182 -3.79 10.24 -0.98
CA ILE A 182 -3.47 11.17 -2.09
C ILE A 182 -4.40 10.93 -3.29
N VAL A 183 -4.60 9.68 -3.69
CA VAL A 183 -5.48 9.32 -4.82
C VAL A 183 -6.94 9.71 -4.53
N LYS A 184 -7.44 9.45 -3.32
CA LYS A 184 -8.80 9.81 -2.89
C LYS A 184 -9.03 11.32 -2.90
N ASP A 185 -8.09 12.07 -2.34
CA ASP A 185 -8.16 13.54 -2.28
C ASP A 185 -8.12 14.11 -3.70
N LEU A 186 -7.20 13.64 -4.55
CA LEU A 186 -7.12 14.02 -5.96
C LEU A 186 -8.41 13.71 -6.73
N TYR A 187 -9.01 12.54 -6.51
CA TYR A 187 -10.28 12.15 -7.15
C TYR A 187 -11.41 13.10 -6.74
N SER A 188 -11.52 13.41 -5.45
CA SER A 188 -12.53 14.31 -4.90
C SER A 188 -12.39 15.72 -5.49
N GLU A 189 -11.20 16.29 -5.42
CA GLU A 189 -10.90 17.62 -5.98
C GLU A 189 -11.15 17.65 -7.49
N TYR A 190 -10.66 16.65 -8.23
CA TYR A 190 -10.82 16.61 -9.69
C TYR A 190 -12.30 16.52 -10.09
N ARG A 191 -13.09 15.73 -9.36
CA ARG A 191 -14.54 15.63 -9.57
C ARG A 191 -15.23 16.96 -9.33
N ALA A 192 -14.87 17.69 -8.26
CA ALA A 192 -15.42 19.00 -7.95
C ALA A 192 -15.06 20.04 -9.03
N SER A 193 -13.88 19.93 -9.65
CA SER A 193 -13.42 20.87 -10.69
C SER A 193 -14.22 20.85 -12.00
N ARG A 194 -15.05 19.81 -12.24
CA ARG A 194 -15.65 19.56 -13.56
C ARG A 194 -16.57 20.68 -14.05
N PHE A 195 -17.12 21.47 -13.14
CA PHE A 195 -18.06 22.56 -13.44
C PHE A 195 -17.35 23.90 -13.70
N LEU A 196 -16.04 23.98 -13.53
CA LEU A 196 -15.27 25.21 -13.72
C LEU A 196 -14.93 25.43 -15.21
N PRO A 197 -15.00 26.67 -15.71
CA PRO A 197 -14.48 27.05 -17.03
C PRO A 197 -12.97 26.78 -17.17
N MET A 198 -12.47 26.72 -18.41
CA MET A 198 -11.09 26.28 -18.70
C MET A 198 -10.02 27.06 -17.91
N VAL A 199 -10.07 28.39 -17.89
CA VAL A 199 -9.04 29.23 -17.26
C VAL A 199 -8.91 29.00 -15.74
N PRO A 200 -9.98 29.13 -14.93
CA PRO A 200 -9.89 28.83 -13.50
C PRO A 200 -9.59 27.35 -13.24
N ARG A 201 -10.11 26.45 -14.08
CA ARG A 201 -9.84 25.02 -13.96
C ARG A 201 -8.38 24.69 -14.21
N TYR A 202 -7.73 25.30 -15.19
CA TYR A 202 -6.31 25.10 -15.48
C TYR A 202 -5.42 25.36 -14.25
N ALA A 203 -5.64 26.49 -13.56
CA ALA A 203 -4.90 26.83 -12.35
C ALA A 203 -5.12 25.78 -11.25
N LEU A 204 -6.36 25.31 -11.11
CA LEU A 204 -6.71 24.27 -10.14
C LEU A 204 -6.05 22.92 -10.45
N LEU A 205 -6.10 22.44 -11.70
CA LEU A 205 -5.45 21.18 -12.12
C LEU A 205 -3.94 21.22 -11.86
N LYS A 206 -3.32 22.37 -12.17
CA LYS A 206 -1.90 22.60 -11.89
C LYS A 206 -1.59 22.52 -10.39
N THR A 207 -2.46 23.09 -9.55
CA THR A 207 -2.32 23.02 -8.09
C THR A 207 -2.52 21.59 -7.58
N MET A 208 -3.52 20.86 -8.05
CA MET A 208 -3.75 19.45 -7.71
C MET A 208 -2.50 18.60 -7.96
N ILE A 209 -1.93 18.68 -9.17
CA ILE A 209 -0.72 17.92 -9.51
C ILE A 209 0.43 18.34 -8.60
N LYS A 210 0.65 19.64 -8.39
CA LYS A 210 1.70 20.11 -7.48
C LYS A 210 1.51 19.62 -6.03
N ASN A 211 0.27 19.55 -5.54
CA ASN A 211 -0.03 19.06 -4.20
C ASN A 211 0.30 17.57 -4.09
N VAL A 212 -0.07 16.77 -5.08
CA VAL A 212 0.33 15.35 -5.18
C VAL A 212 1.85 15.20 -5.14
N LEU A 213 2.58 15.97 -5.97
CA LEU A 213 4.04 15.88 -6.08
C LEU A 213 4.78 16.39 -4.84
N ARG A 214 4.13 17.21 -4.01
CA ARG A 214 4.68 17.75 -2.75
C ARG A 214 4.20 17.01 -1.52
N ALA A 215 3.27 16.06 -1.68
CA ALA A 215 2.77 15.27 -0.57
C ALA A 215 3.94 14.48 0.05
N PRO A 216 4.16 14.59 1.38
CA PRO A 216 5.28 13.93 2.03
C PRO A 216 5.26 12.41 1.80
N GLU A 217 4.07 11.81 1.80
CA GLU A 217 3.89 10.37 1.59
C GLU A 217 4.34 9.92 0.20
N PHE A 218 4.22 10.78 -0.83
CA PHE A 218 4.73 10.49 -2.17
C PHE A 218 6.23 10.81 -2.29
N ALA A 219 6.69 11.91 -1.72
CA ALA A 219 8.09 12.31 -1.74
C ALA A 219 9.01 11.24 -1.12
N GLU A 220 8.58 10.61 -0.02
CA GLU A 220 9.29 9.52 0.64
C GLU A 220 9.51 8.30 -0.26
N VAL A 221 8.53 7.97 -1.12
CA VAL A 221 8.54 6.73 -1.93
C VAL A 221 8.94 6.95 -3.38
N CYS A 222 9.02 8.21 -3.82
CA CYS A 222 9.35 8.58 -5.19
C CYS A 222 10.72 8.05 -5.63
N HIS A 223 11.72 7.99 -4.73
CA HIS A 223 13.07 7.52 -5.07
C HIS A 223 13.32 6.05 -4.80
N GLU A 224 12.35 5.34 -4.22
CA GLU A 224 12.48 3.91 -4.00
C GLU A 224 12.50 3.16 -5.34
N SER A 225 13.52 2.31 -5.52
CA SER A 225 13.59 1.35 -6.61
C SER A 225 12.32 0.51 -6.66
N THR A 226 11.84 0.23 -7.86
CA THR A 226 10.75 -0.74 -8.06
C THR A 226 11.40 -2.13 -8.03
N GLU A 227 11.66 -2.64 -6.83
CA GLU A 227 11.80 -4.10 -6.65
C GLU A 227 10.47 -4.78 -7.00
#